data_AF-A0A3M6FYH9-F1
#
_entry.id   AF-A0A3M6FYH9-F1
#
_cell.length_a   1.000
_cell.length_b   1.000
_cell.length_c   1.000
_cell.angle_alpha   90.00
_cell.angle_beta   90.00
_cell.angle_gamma   90.00
#
_symmetry.space_group_name_H-M   'P 1'
#
loop_
_entity.id
_entity.type
_entity.pdbx_description
1 polymer ?
#
loop_
_entity_poly.entity_id
_entity_poly.type
_entity_poly.pdbx_seq_one_letter_code
_entity_poly.pdbx_strand_id
1 'polypeptide(L)'
;MWDIIADQLTGDERFARTFGLCPKLCAKGLPLELVIASIHPDDSARVDKSIEDALQNSETYRCEYRVLHEDGLYRWVEASGKIERDSRGKPVRSPGVLLDIDSRRMAEDERDRLNELLRIFTAAVPGVVYAKDLEGRMLVANRGTAELIGKPPEFFIGKTDLEFLDDQQQARVLMETDRRIMQNNVSEQIEEQVNLPDGSAATWLSTKAPLLDENGEVIGLIGSSVDVTARKKAEEAVRELNQTLEQRIEQAVFEREQVEDALRHSQKMDAVGQLTGGIAHDFNNLLAGISGSLELITKRLAQGRVGDVDRYVSVAQGAVRRAASLTHRLLAFSRRQNLSPRVTNVNVLIQDMEELIARTVGPEIDIKVVAHDDLWPALIDHAQLESSLLNLCLNARDAMPSGGRIVIETANASIEECTDPDHGIPAGEHLSIRVTDTGMGMSPDTVAKAFEPFFTTKPIGAGT
;
A
#
# COMPACT_ATOMS: atom_id res chain seq x y z
N MET A 1 58.83 -52.09 17.11
CA MET A 1 59.21 -52.74 18.39
C MET A 1 60.40 -52.00 18.97
N TRP A 2 60.28 -51.52 20.19
CA TRP A 2 61.38 -50.93 20.94
C TRP A 2 62.04 -51.98 21.82
N ASP A 3 63.35 -52.16 21.70
CA ASP A 3 64.17 -52.85 22.69
C ASP A 3 64.65 -51.83 23.72
N ILE A 4 64.12 -51.91 24.93
CA ILE A 4 64.33 -50.90 25.98
C ILE A 4 65.74 -51.05 26.58
N ILE A 5 66.32 -52.25 26.53
CA ILE A 5 67.66 -52.51 27.08
C ILE A 5 68.73 -51.99 26.12
N ALA A 6 68.55 -52.24 24.82
CA ALA A 6 69.49 -51.80 23.79
C ALA A 6 69.25 -50.35 23.32
N ASP A 7 68.16 -49.73 23.79
CA ASP A 7 67.62 -48.45 23.33
C ASP A 7 67.48 -48.35 21.80
N GLN A 8 66.97 -49.43 21.20
CA GLN A 8 66.86 -49.57 19.75
C GLN A 8 65.41 -49.81 19.32
N LEU A 9 64.93 -48.94 18.44
CA LEU A 9 63.63 -49.05 17.81
C LEU A 9 63.78 -49.71 16.44
N THR A 10 63.08 -50.83 16.27
CA THR A 10 62.93 -51.52 14.98
C THR A 10 61.53 -51.31 14.43
N GLY A 11 61.41 -51.11 13.13
CA GLY A 11 60.14 -50.84 12.46
C GLY A 11 60.04 -51.52 11.10
N ASP A 12 58.81 -51.76 10.65
CA ASP A 12 58.51 -52.24 9.31
C ASP A 12 58.50 -51.08 8.29
N GLU A 13 58.14 -51.37 7.04
CA GLU A 13 58.07 -50.35 5.98
C GLU A 13 57.01 -49.28 6.26
N ARG A 14 55.96 -49.62 7.01
CA ARG A 14 54.91 -48.67 7.39
C ARG A 14 55.43 -47.68 8.44
N PHE A 15 56.11 -48.19 9.46
CA PHE A 15 56.83 -47.39 10.45
C PHE A 15 57.82 -46.42 9.78
N ALA A 16 58.63 -46.94 8.86
CA ALA A 16 59.63 -46.16 8.15
C ALA A 16 58.99 -45.01 7.35
N ARG A 17 57.90 -45.27 6.63
CA ARG A 17 57.13 -44.23 5.90
C ARG A 17 56.56 -43.18 6.83
N THR A 18 55.95 -43.56 7.94
CA THR A 18 55.30 -42.63 8.88
C THR A 18 56.29 -41.61 9.47
N PHE A 19 57.53 -42.02 9.75
CA PHE A 19 58.57 -41.14 10.30
C PHE A 19 59.50 -40.53 9.24
N GLY A 20 59.27 -40.83 7.95
CA GLY A 20 60.19 -40.41 6.88
C GLY A 20 61.61 -40.93 7.03
N LEU A 21 61.74 -42.17 7.49
CA LEU A 21 63.02 -42.83 7.76
C LEU A 21 63.31 -43.90 6.71
N CYS A 22 64.59 -44.20 6.49
CA CYS A 22 64.99 -45.27 5.57
C CYS A 22 64.53 -46.64 6.10
N PRO A 23 63.72 -47.43 5.36
CA PRO A 23 63.22 -48.73 5.81
C PRO A 23 64.32 -49.73 6.16
N LYS A 24 65.45 -49.68 5.44
CA LYS A 24 66.62 -50.54 5.70
C LYS A 24 67.32 -50.21 7.02
N LEU A 25 67.25 -48.97 7.48
CA LEU A 25 67.81 -48.55 8.77
C LEU A 25 66.83 -48.89 9.91
N CYS A 26 65.53 -48.65 9.72
CA CYS A 26 64.50 -49.06 10.68
C CYS A 26 64.50 -50.57 10.94
N ALA A 27 64.75 -51.40 9.92
CA ALA A 27 64.84 -52.86 10.09
C ALA A 27 66.07 -53.32 10.89
N LYS A 28 67.15 -52.51 10.93
CA LYS A 28 68.39 -52.83 11.64
C LYS A 28 68.42 -52.33 13.09
N GLY A 29 67.48 -51.46 13.47
CA GLY A 29 67.43 -50.80 14.77
C GLY A 29 67.99 -49.37 14.70
N LEU A 30 67.20 -48.43 15.21
CA LEU A 30 67.56 -47.02 15.32
C LEU A 30 67.57 -46.58 16.79
N PRO A 31 68.49 -45.71 17.22
CA PRO A 31 68.42 -45.11 18.55
C PRO A 31 67.08 -44.39 18.75
N LEU A 32 66.47 -44.53 19.92
CA LEU A 32 65.18 -43.88 20.21
C LEU A 32 65.27 -42.35 20.06
N GLU A 33 66.38 -41.75 20.47
CA GLU A 33 66.64 -40.31 20.37
C GLU A 33 66.45 -39.76 18.94
N LEU A 34 66.85 -40.53 17.92
CA LEU A 34 66.70 -40.11 16.51
C LEU A 34 65.23 -40.05 16.10
N VAL A 35 64.40 -40.92 16.65
CA VAL A 35 62.96 -40.96 16.39
C VAL A 35 62.26 -39.86 17.18
N ILE A 36 62.66 -39.61 18.43
CA ILE A 36 62.17 -38.50 19.24
C ILE A 36 62.49 -37.14 18.59
N ALA A 37 63.65 -37.01 17.95
CA ALA A 37 64.03 -35.77 17.25
C ALA A 37 63.10 -35.39 16.08
N SER A 38 62.29 -36.33 15.57
CA SER A 38 61.27 -36.05 14.56
C SER A 38 59.96 -35.52 15.15
N ILE A 39 59.79 -35.56 16.47
CA ILE A 39 58.57 -35.12 17.15
C ILE A 39 58.53 -33.58 17.19
N HIS A 40 57.34 -33.02 17.00
CA HIS A 40 57.15 -31.57 17.10
C HIS A 40 57.61 -31.04 18.48
N PRO A 41 58.32 -29.90 18.55
CA PRO A 41 58.86 -29.37 19.80
C PRO A 41 57.82 -29.23 20.93
N ASP A 42 56.64 -28.70 20.62
CA ASP A 42 55.54 -28.56 21.59
C ASP A 42 55.01 -29.89 22.16
N ASP A 43 55.19 -31.00 21.43
CA ASP A 43 54.70 -32.31 21.84
C ASP A 43 55.77 -33.11 22.61
N SER A 44 57.06 -32.78 22.46
CA SER A 44 58.20 -33.58 22.95
C SER A 44 58.13 -33.83 24.46
N ALA A 45 57.96 -32.78 25.26
CA ALA A 45 57.89 -32.91 26.73
C ALA A 45 56.70 -33.79 27.20
N ARG A 46 55.58 -33.74 26.48
CA ARG A 46 54.39 -34.55 26.78
C ARG A 46 54.62 -36.02 26.40
N VAL A 47 55.27 -36.27 25.25
CA VAL A 47 55.62 -37.61 24.80
C VAL A 47 56.62 -38.26 25.75
N ASP A 48 57.69 -37.54 26.13
CA ASP A 48 58.71 -38.04 27.05
C ASP A 48 58.11 -38.46 28.39
N LYS A 49 57.27 -37.60 28.97
CA LYS A 49 56.55 -37.92 30.21
C LYS A 49 55.68 -39.16 30.06
N SER A 50 54.96 -39.29 28.93
CA SER A 50 54.11 -40.45 28.67
C SER A 50 54.92 -41.76 28.52
N ILE A 51 56.12 -41.68 27.94
CA ILE A 51 57.05 -42.81 27.85
C ILE A 51 57.57 -43.17 29.26
N GLU A 52 58.00 -42.19 30.05
CA GLU A 52 58.48 -42.41 31.41
C GLU A 52 57.41 -43.05 32.31
N ASP A 53 56.19 -42.50 32.28
CA ASP A 53 55.04 -43.03 33.01
C ASP A 53 54.73 -44.48 32.59
N ALA A 54 54.81 -44.78 31.28
CA ALA A 54 54.60 -46.13 30.80
C ALA A 54 55.67 -47.12 31.29
N LEU A 55 56.94 -46.70 31.31
CA LEU A 55 58.05 -47.53 31.79
C LEU A 55 57.96 -47.80 33.31
N GLN A 56 57.51 -46.83 34.09
CA GLN A 56 57.45 -46.95 35.55
C GLN A 56 56.16 -47.61 36.04
N ASN A 57 55.01 -47.18 35.52
CA ASN A 57 53.73 -47.36 36.21
C ASN A 57 52.65 -48.07 35.37
N SER A 58 52.80 -48.14 34.04
CA SER A 58 51.79 -48.72 33.15
C SER A 58 52.25 -50.02 32.48
N GLU A 59 51.28 -50.83 32.07
CA GLU A 59 51.51 -51.93 31.13
C GLU A 59 51.34 -51.49 29.68
N THR A 60 50.66 -50.37 29.42
CA THR A 60 50.36 -49.87 28.07
C THR A 60 50.75 -48.41 27.91
N TYR A 61 51.13 -48.06 26.69
CA TYR A 61 51.45 -46.72 26.24
C TYR A 61 50.50 -46.36 25.10
N ARG A 62 49.90 -45.17 25.15
CA ARG A 62 49.13 -44.58 24.06
C ARG A 62 49.34 -43.07 24.07
N CYS A 63 49.83 -42.53 22.97
CA CYS A 63 50.07 -41.10 22.83
C CYS A 63 49.84 -40.63 21.39
N GLU A 64 49.17 -39.49 21.25
CA GLU A 64 49.01 -38.78 19.97
C GLU A 64 50.00 -37.61 19.91
N TYR A 65 50.80 -37.52 18.85
CA TYR A 65 51.78 -36.44 18.66
C TYR A 65 52.08 -36.21 17.18
N ARG A 66 52.68 -35.07 16.89
CA ARG A 66 53.09 -34.70 15.53
C ARG A 66 54.51 -35.19 15.24
N VAL A 67 54.70 -35.82 14.08
CA VAL A 67 56.01 -36.23 13.56
C VAL A 67 56.31 -35.50 12.26
N LEU A 68 57.56 -35.08 12.08
CA LEU A 68 58.05 -34.46 10.87
C LEU A 68 58.24 -35.53 9.78
N HIS A 69 57.56 -35.37 8.66
CA HIS A 69 57.60 -36.28 7.53
C HIS A 69 58.62 -35.80 6.46
N GLU A 70 58.96 -36.64 5.47
CA GLU A 70 60.00 -36.35 4.45
C GLU A 70 59.72 -35.10 3.60
N ASP A 71 58.45 -34.70 3.51
CA ASP A 71 57.97 -33.51 2.81
C ASP A 71 58.13 -32.22 3.64
N GLY A 72 58.65 -32.32 4.85
CA GLY A 72 58.86 -31.19 5.77
C GLY A 72 57.60 -30.75 6.51
N LEU A 73 56.48 -31.49 6.37
CA LEU A 73 55.24 -31.23 7.07
C LEU A 73 55.12 -32.12 8.30
N TYR A 74 54.44 -31.60 9.33
CA TYR A 74 54.09 -32.37 10.50
C TYR A 74 52.79 -33.12 10.29
N ARG A 75 52.76 -34.41 10.66
CA ARG A 75 51.57 -35.26 10.60
C ARG A 75 51.24 -35.83 11.96
N TRP A 76 49.96 -35.94 12.28
CA TRP A 76 49.53 -36.55 13.53
C TRP A 76 49.61 -38.05 13.46
N VAL A 77 50.27 -38.63 14.46
CA VAL A 77 50.34 -40.08 14.66
C VAL A 77 49.85 -40.44 16.03
N GLU A 78 49.16 -41.57 16.14
CA GLU A 78 48.92 -42.26 17.40
C GLU A 78 49.92 -43.41 17.53
N ALA A 79 50.76 -43.36 18.55
CA ALA A 79 51.62 -44.46 18.93
C ALA A 79 50.99 -45.21 20.12
N SER A 80 50.73 -46.50 19.93
CA SER A 80 50.11 -47.37 20.94
C SER A 80 50.92 -48.65 21.09
N GLY A 81 51.26 -49.05 22.32
CA GLY A 81 52.09 -50.22 22.58
C GLY A 81 51.92 -50.78 23.98
N LYS A 82 52.47 -51.98 24.20
CA LYS A 82 52.55 -52.62 25.52
C LYS A 82 53.99 -52.59 26.02
N ILE A 83 54.20 -52.46 27.33
CA ILE A 83 55.50 -52.66 27.96
C ILE A 83 55.60 -54.12 28.43
N GLU A 84 56.51 -54.87 27.85
CA GLU A 84 56.87 -56.22 28.29
C GLU A 84 57.94 -56.12 29.36
N ARG A 85 57.76 -56.86 30.46
CA ARG A 85 58.66 -56.88 31.61
C ARG A 85 59.24 -58.28 31.81
N ASP A 86 60.46 -58.35 32.34
CA ASP A 86 61.08 -59.62 32.73
C ASP A 86 60.49 -60.18 34.03
N SER A 87 60.96 -61.36 34.45
CA SER A 87 60.54 -62.03 35.69
C SER A 87 60.90 -61.27 36.98
N ARG A 88 61.67 -60.18 36.89
CA ARG A 88 62.00 -59.27 38.01
C ARG A 88 61.22 -57.96 37.93
N GLY A 89 60.28 -57.82 36.99
CA GLY A 89 59.44 -56.63 36.81
C GLY A 89 60.09 -55.49 36.02
N LYS A 90 61.29 -55.68 35.46
CA LYS A 90 62.00 -54.65 34.70
C LYS A 90 61.49 -54.59 33.25
N PRO A 91 61.19 -53.41 32.68
CA PRO A 91 60.87 -53.27 31.26
C PRO A 91 61.98 -53.80 30.36
N VAL A 92 61.63 -54.64 29.39
CA VAL A 92 62.58 -55.22 28.42
C VAL A 92 62.28 -54.81 26.98
N ARG A 93 61.00 -54.78 26.59
CA ARG A 93 60.59 -54.46 25.22
C ARG A 93 59.27 -53.71 25.20
N SER A 94 59.05 -52.95 24.14
CA SER A 94 57.75 -52.39 23.82
C SER A 94 57.35 -52.66 22.37
N PRO A 95 56.59 -53.73 22.09
CA PRO A 95 55.88 -53.83 20.83
C PRO A 95 54.77 -52.77 20.78
N GLY A 96 54.69 -52.07 19.66
CA GLY A 96 53.70 -51.02 19.44
C GLY A 96 53.44 -50.81 17.96
N VAL A 97 52.33 -50.15 17.68
CA VAL A 97 51.85 -49.75 16.36
C VAL A 97 51.83 -48.23 16.29
N LEU A 98 52.07 -47.70 15.09
CA LEU A 98 51.79 -46.31 14.79
C LEU A 98 50.69 -46.22 13.74
N LEU A 99 49.72 -45.37 14.03
CA LEU A 99 48.61 -45.07 13.15
C LEU A 99 48.69 -43.61 12.74
N ASP A 100 48.64 -43.34 11.44
CA ASP A 100 48.40 -42.00 10.91
C ASP A 100 46.95 -41.61 11.22
N ILE A 101 46.76 -40.48 11.90
CA ILE A 101 45.45 -39.99 12.33
C ILE A 101 45.09 -38.62 11.74
N ASP A 102 45.84 -38.10 10.73
CA ASP A 102 45.55 -36.80 10.12
C ASP A 102 44.15 -36.76 9.51
N SER A 103 43.78 -37.76 8.71
CA SER A 103 42.45 -37.81 8.08
C SER A 103 41.32 -37.83 9.11
N ARG A 104 41.52 -38.52 10.24
CA ARG A 104 40.55 -38.56 11.34
C ARG A 104 40.42 -37.19 12.00
N ARG A 105 41.54 -36.56 12.35
CA ARG A 105 41.55 -35.24 12.99
C ARG A 105 41.01 -34.14 12.09
N MET A 106 41.35 -34.13 10.81
CA MET A 106 40.79 -33.15 9.86
C MET A 106 39.27 -33.29 9.74
N ALA A 107 38.74 -34.52 9.74
CA ALA A 107 37.30 -34.75 9.73
C ALA A 107 36.63 -34.32 11.05
N GLU A 108 37.27 -34.57 12.20
CA GLU A 108 36.81 -34.11 13.51
C GLU A 108 36.81 -32.58 13.60
N ASP A 109 37.90 -31.92 13.21
CA ASP A 109 38.06 -30.47 13.21
C ASP A 109 37.05 -29.79 12.27
N GLU A 110 36.85 -30.32 11.06
CA GLU A 110 35.87 -29.76 10.12
C GLU A 110 34.44 -29.94 10.62
N ARG A 111 34.11 -31.10 11.21
CA ARG A 111 32.81 -31.33 11.84
C ARG A 111 32.58 -30.35 13.00
N ASP A 112 33.58 -30.17 13.85
CA ASP A 112 33.47 -29.29 15.01
C ASP A 112 33.36 -27.82 14.56
N ARG A 113 34.09 -27.44 13.50
CA ARG A 113 33.96 -26.12 12.85
C ARG A 113 32.57 -25.90 12.24
N LEU A 114 32.02 -26.87 11.51
CA LEU A 114 30.69 -26.78 10.92
C LEU A 114 29.60 -26.72 12.01
N ASN A 115 29.73 -27.52 13.07
CA ASN A 115 28.82 -27.48 14.22
C ASN A 115 28.82 -26.11 14.91
N GLU A 116 30.01 -25.51 15.09
CA GLU A 116 30.11 -24.17 15.67
C GLU A 116 29.51 -23.11 14.74
N LEU A 117 29.77 -23.22 13.43
CA LEU A 117 29.19 -22.33 12.45
C LEU A 117 27.65 -22.40 12.43
N LEU A 118 27.06 -23.59 12.51
CA LEU A 118 25.60 -23.79 12.61
C LEU A 118 25.03 -23.19 13.91
N ARG A 119 25.75 -23.30 15.04
CA ARG A 119 25.38 -22.64 16.29
C ARG A 119 25.38 -21.11 16.16
N ILE A 120 26.39 -20.55 15.50
CA ILE A 120 26.46 -19.10 15.26
C ILE A 120 25.31 -18.64 14.35
N PHE A 121 25.04 -19.37 13.26
CA PHE A 121 23.93 -19.03 12.35
C PHE A 121 22.58 -19.06 13.06
N THR A 122 22.28 -20.13 13.80
CA THR A 122 21.01 -20.27 14.52
C THR A 122 20.85 -19.24 15.65
N ALA A 123 21.94 -18.79 16.26
CA ALA A 123 21.94 -17.73 17.27
C ALA A 123 21.73 -16.31 16.68
N ALA A 124 22.05 -16.09 15.41
CA ALA A 124 21.85 -14.82 14.73
C ALA A 124 20.40 -14.63 14.22
N VAL A 125 19.62 -15.71 14.11
CA VAL A 125 18.21 -15.64 13.70
C VAL A 125 17.37 -14.98 14.81
N PRO A 126 16.65 -13.89 14.53
CA PRO A 126 15.75 -13.27 15.49
C PRO A 126 14.64 -14.22 15.92
N GLY A 127 14.30 -14.21 17.21
CA GLY A 127 13.27 -15.06 17.76
C GLY A 127 13.76 -16.49 18.04
N VAL A 128 12.86 -17.44 17.90
CA VAL A 128 13.04 -18.83 18.32
C VAL A 128 13.28 -19.68 17.09
N VAL A 129 14.26 -20.57 17.17
CA VAL A 129 14.50 -21.62 16.18
C VAL A 129 14.64 -22.93 16.92
N TYR A 130 13.91 -23.94 16.46
CA TYR A 130 13.89 -25.24 17.12
C TYR A 130 13.63 -26.38 16.15
N ALA A 131 14.03 -27.58 16.55
CA ALA A 131 13.68 -28.80 15.86
C ALA A 131 13.19 -29.85 16.86
N LYS A 132 12.21 -30.66 16.46
CA LYS A 132 11.64 -31.77 17.24
C LYS A 132 11.67 -33.06 16.45
N ASP A 133 11.72 -34.20 17.14
CA ASP A 133 11.54 -35.52 16.54
C ASP A 133 10.06 -35.83 16.23
N LEU A 134 9.77 -37.02 15.73
CA LEU A 134 8.43 -37.49 15.39
C LEU A 134 7.49 -37.58 16.61
N GLU A 135 8.04 -37.83 17.79
CA GLU A 135 7.32 -37.84 19.06
C GLU A 135 7.09 -36.43 19.63
N GLY A 136 7.67 -35.40 19.01
CA GLY A 136 7.58 -34.01 19.44
C GLY A 136 8.58 -33.64 20.53
N ARG A 137 9.65 -34.43 20.72
CA ARG A 137 10.73 -34.12 21.68
C ARG A 137 11.69 -33.12 21.08
N MET A 138 12.12 -32.15 21.87
CA MET A 138 13.04 -31.11 21.42
C MET A 138 14.44 -31.68 21.10
N LEU A 139 14.90 -31.53 19.87
CA LEU A 139 16.22 -31.96 19.41
C LEU A 139 17.24 -30.82 19.43
N VAL A 140 16.82 -29.65 18.95
CA VAL A 140 17.66 -28.47 18.80
C VAL A 140 16.86 -27.24 19.19
N ALA A 141 17.52 -26.28 19.82
CA ALA A 141 16.95 -25.01 20.20
C ALA A 141 18.04 -23.94 20.14
N ASN A 142 17.75 -22.81 19.49
CA ASN A 142 18.65 -21.66 19.53
C ASN A 142 18.56 -20.94 20.89
N ARG A 143 19.40 -19.93 21.06
CA ARG A 143 19.41 -19.08 22.26
C ARG A 143 18.04 -18.44 22.54
N GLY A 144 17.36 -17.95 21.50
CA GLY A 144 16.04 -17.33 21.66
C GLY A 144 15.00 -18.31 22.22
N THR A 145 15.03 -19.58 21.82
CA THR A 145 14.16 -20.63 22.38
C THR A 145 14.39 -20.84 23.87
N ALA A 146 15.65 -20.85 24.31
CA ALA A 146 15.98 -20.99 25.73
C ALA A 146 15.54 -19.77 26.54
N GLU A 147 15.73 -18.56 25.99
CA GLU A 147 15.26 -17.30 26.60
C GLU A 147 13.73 -17.27 26.73
N LEU A 148 13.00 -17.75 25.70
CA LEU A 148 11.54 -17.87 25.74
C LEU A 148 11.07 -18.82 26.84
N ILE A 149 11.62 -20.04 26.86
CA ILE A 149 11.22 -21.08 27.83
C ILE A 149 11.65 -20.68 29.26
N GLY A 150 12.65 -19.82 29.40
CA GLY A 150 13.19 -19.38 30.70
C GLY A 150 13.95 -20.49 31.43
N LYS A 151 14.34 -21.55 30.71
CA LYS A 151 15.10 -22.70 31.22
C LYS A 151 16.32 -22.94 30.32
N PRO A 152 17.41 -23.51 30.85
CA PRO A 152 18.56 -23.83 30.02
C PRO A 152 18.24 -25.04 29.12
N PRO A 153 18.85 -25.17 27.92
CA PRO A 153 18.54 -26.24 26.96
C PRO A 153 18.57 -27.65 27.55
N GLU A 154 19.50 -27.93 28.46
CA GLU A 154 19.65 -29.23 29.11
C GLU A 154 18.41 -29.67 29.89
N PHE A 155 17.53 -28.72 30.24
CA PHE A 155 16.26 -29.01 30.91
C PHE A 155 15.20 -29.58 29.97
N PHE A 156 15.15 -29.15 28.71
CA PHE A 156 14.03 -29.43 27.79
C PHE A 156 14.43 -30.20 26.53
N ILE A 157 15.72 -30.26 26.17
CA ILE A 157 16.18 -31.17 25.12
C ILE A 157 15.83 -32.62 25.48
N GLY A 158 15.28 -33.36 24.52
CA GLY A 158 14.77 -34.73 24.68
C GLY A 158 13.37 -34.83 25.30
N LYS A 159 12.75 -33.71 25.69
CA LYS A 159 11.40 -33.66 26.27
C LYS A 159 10.40 -33.08 25.28
N THR A 160 9.16 -33.53 25.40
CA THR A 160 8.00 -32.97 24.70
C THR A 160 7.51 -31.68 25.36
N ASP A 161 6.77 -30.85 24.63
CA ASP A 161 6.23 -29.59 25.18
C ASP A 161 5.42 -29.82 26.47
N LEU A 162 4.68 -30.93 26.55
CA LEU A 162 3.92 -31.34 27.74
C LEU A 162 4.78 -31.55 28.99
N GLU A 163 6.03 -31.97 28.83
CA GLU A 163 6.93 -32.30 29.93
C GLU A 163 7.64 -31.07 30.52
N PHE A 164 7.67 -29.94 29.80
CA PHE A 164 8.43 -28.76 30.24
C PHE A 164 7.68 -27.42 30.19
N LEU A 165 6.57 -27.29 29.45
CA LEU A 165 5.74 -26.07 29.48
C LEU A 165 4.79 -26.08 30.68
N ASP A 166 4.67 -24.94 31.35
CA ASP A 166 3.75 -24.77 32.49
C ASP A 166 2.28 -24.82 32.04
N ASP A 167 1.96 -24.23 30.88
CA ASP A 167 0.62 -24.30 30.28
C ASP A 167 0.43 -25.59 29.49
N GLN A 168 -0.16 -26.57 30.16
CA GLN A 168 -0.44 -27.89 29.60
C GLN A 168 -1.47 -27.87 28.46
N GLN A 169 -2.36 -26.87 28.43
CA GLN A 169 -3.33 -26.74 27.33
C GLN A 169 -2.63 -26.20 26.09
N GLN A 170 -1.79 -25.19 26.26
CA GLN A 170 -0.95 -24.65 25.19
C GLN A 170 -0.02 -25.72 24.61
N ALA A 171 0.63 -26.52 25.46
CA ALA A 171 1.48 -27.63 25.03
C ALA A 171 0.74 -28.62 24.13
N ARG A 172 -0.50 -28.99 24.48
CA ARG A 172 -1.32 -29.90 23.64
C ARG A 172 -1.62 -29.31 22.28
N VAL A 173 -2.00 -28.03 22.22
CA VAL A 173 -2.31 -27.33 20.97
C VAL A 173 -1.08 -27.25 20.06
N LEU A 174 0.09 -26.94 20.63
CA LEU A 174 1.36 -26.92 19.89
C LEU A 174 1.69 -28.31 19.32
N MET A 175 1.64 -29.35 20.15
CA MET A 175 1.95 -30.71 19.72
C MET A 175 0.96 -31.26 18.69
N GLU A 176 -0.33 -30.91 18.79
CA GLU A 176 -1.34 -31.30 17.79
C GLU A 176 -1.07 -30.61 16.44
N THR A 177 -0.73 -29.33 16.48
CA THR A 177 -0.34 -28.55 15.30
C THR A 177 0.91 -29.12 14.64
N ASP A 178 1.95 -29.37 15.43
CA ASP A 178 3.22 -29.94 14.95
C ASP A 178 2.97 -31.31 14.29
N ARG A 179 2.15 -32.17 14.92
CA ARG A 179 1.77 -33.49 14.37
C ARG A 179 1.03 -33.37 13.04
N ARG A 180 0.08 -32.44 12.92
CA ARG A 180 -0.67 -32.21 11.68
C ARG A 180 0.26 -31.79 10.54
N ILE A 181 1.19 -30.87 10.81
CA ILE A 181 2.15 -30.36 9.83
C ILE A 181 3.06 -31.49 9.33
N MET A 182 3.58 -32.31 10.24
CA MET A 182 4.37 -33.50 9.89
C MET A 182 3.56 -34.52 9.07
N GLN A 183 2.33 -34.83 9.48
CA GLN A 183 1.47 -35.81 8.80
C GLN A 183 1.08 -35.38 7.39
N ASN A 184 0.79 -34.10 7.20
CA ASN A 184 0.38 -33.55 5.91
C ASN A 184 1.57 -33.23 5.01
N ASN A 185 2.80 -33.26 5.55
CA ASN A 185 4.04 -32.90 4.85
C ASN A 185 3.96 -31.52 4.15
N VAL A 186 3.41 -30.53 4.86
CA VAL A 186 3.24 -29.16 4.36
C VAL A 186 3.94 -28.19 5.29
N SER A 187 4.55 -27.14 4.72
CA SER A 187 5.02 -26.01 5.51
C SER A 187 3.89 -25.03 5.72
N GLU A 188 3.72 -24.56 6.95
CA GLU A 188 2.66 -23.61 7.32
C GLU A 188 3.23 -22.44 8.11
N GLN A 189 2.68 -21.26 7.87
CA GLN A 189 2.87 -20.09 8.70
C GLN A 189 1.57 -19.83 9.46
N ILE A 190 1.66 -19.78 10.79
CA ILE A 190 0.53 -19.66 11.69
C ILE A 190 0.81 -18.62 12.77
N GLU A 191 -0.26 -18.00 13.26
CA GLU A 191 -0.19 -17.08 14.37
C GLU A 191 -0.59 -17.81 15.65
N GLU A 192 0.30 -17.82 16.63
CA GLU A 192 0.11 -18.52 17.89
C GLU A 192 0.08 -17.50 19.04
N GLN A 193 -0.87 -17.67 19.95
CA GLN A 193 -0.86 -16.92 21.22
C GLN A 193 0.00 -17.69 22.21
N VAL A 194 1.04 -17.03 22.71
CA VAL A 194 2.01 -17.62 23.61
C VAL A 194 1.99 -16.87 24.93
N ASN A 195 1.81 -17.61 26.03
CA ASN A 195 1.98 -17.08 27.38
C ASN A 195 3.48 -17.02 27.69
N LEU A 196 3.99 -15.82 27.94
CA LEU A 196 5.38 -15.59 28.33
C LEU A 196 5.58 -15.90 29.82
N PRO A 197 6.82 -16.18 30.27
CA PRO A 197 7.11 -16.50 31.68
C PRO A 197 6.73 -15.42 32.69
N ASP A 198 6.61 -14.16 32.24
CA ASP A 198 6.16 -13.03 33.07
C ASP A 198 4.63 -12.94 33.20
N GLY A 199 3.89 -13.86 32.59
CA GLY A 199 2.43 -13.92 32.57
C GLY A 199 1.77 -13.05 31.49
N SER A 200 2.55 -12.34 30.67
CA SER A 200 2.01 -11.59 29.53
C SER A 200 1.75 -12.50 28.33
N ALA A 201 0.77 -12.12 27.49
CA ALA A 201 0.49 -12.82 26.25
C ALA A 201 1.20 -12.13 25.08
N ALA A 202 1.85 -12.91 24.24
CA ALA A 202 2.49 -12.48 23.01
C ALA A 202 1.86 -13.18 21.80
N THR A 203 1.74 -12.46 20.68
CA THR A 203 1.35 -13.03 19.40
C THR A 203 2.58 -13.35 18.57
N TRP A 204 2.76 -14.63 18.27
CA TRP A 204 3.92 -15.17 17.59
C TRP A 204 3.56 -15.55 16.16
N LEU A 205 4.37 -15.13 15.20
CA LEU A 205 4.29 -15.61 13.82
C LEU A 205 5.25 -16.79 13.68
N SER A 206 4.69 -17.99 13.70
CA SER A 206 5.43 -19.26 13.66
C SER A 206 5.41 -19.82 12.24
N THR A 207 6.57 -20.11 11.69
CA THR A 207 6.75 -20.87 10.44
C THR A 207 7.27 -22.25 10.81
N LYS A 208 6.47 -23.28 10.51
CA LYS A 208 6.73 -24.67 10.87
C LYS A 208 6.73 -25.53 9.61
N ALA A 209 7.70 -26.42 9.51
CA ALA A 209 7.90 -27.30 8.36
C ALA A 209 8.29 -28.71 8.81
N PRO A 210 7.95 -29.75 8.04
CA PRO A 210 8.47 -31.08 8.27
C PRO A 210 10.00 -31.07 8.09
N LEU A 211 10.71 -31.66 9.05
CA LEU A 211 12.13 -31.96 8.92
C LEU A 211 12.27 -33.25 8.13
N LEU A 212 12.98 -33.20 7.00
CA LEU A 212 13.11 -34.33 6.06
C LEU A 212 14.52 -34.93 6.13
N ASP A 213 14.62 -36.24 5.94
CA ASP A 213 15.90 -36.91 5.69
C ASP A 213 16.35 -36.78 4.22
N GLU A 214 17.49 -37.40 3.88
CA GLU A 214 18.03 -37.41 2.51
C GLU A 214 17.12 -38.09 1.48
N ASN A 215 16.20 -38.96 1.93
CA ASN A 215 15.24 -39.68 1.09
C ASN A 215 13.91 -38.92 0.95
N GLY A 216 13.73 -37.80 1.65
CA GLY A 216 12.49 -37.03 1.69
C GLY A 216 11.45 -37.58 2.67
N GLU A 217 11.83 -38.49 3.56
CA GLU A 217 10.97 -38.98 4.63
C GLU A 217 10.94 -37.98 5.79
N VAL A 218 9.77 -37.78 6.38
CA VAL A 218 9.61 -36.91 7.55
C VAL A 218 10.26 -37.57 8.76
N ILE A 219 11.27 -36.92 9.34
CA ILE A 219 11.98 -37.35 10.55
C ILE A 219 11.70 -36.45 11.76
N GLY A 220 10.89 -35.42 11.58
CA GLY A 220 10.51 -34.50 12.65
C GLY A 220 9.92 -33.20 12.14
N LEU A 221 10.08 -32.16 12.93
CA LEU A 221 9.61 -30.80 12.64
C LEU A 221 10.73 -29.80 12.87
N ILE A 222 10.83 -28.81 12.00
CA ILE A 222 11.62 -27.60 12.24
C ILE A 222 10.69 -26.38 12.31
N GLY A 223 10.92 -25.53 13.29
CA GLY A 223 10.11 -24.34 13.52
C GLY A 223 10.97 -23.11 13.73
N SER A 224 10.48 -21.98 13.25
CA SER A 224 10.98 -20.67 13.63
C SER A 224 9.82 -19.75 13.97
N SER A 225 9.98 -18.92 14.99
CA SER A 225 8.91 -18.05 15.45
C SER A 225 9.43 -16.70 15.88
N VAL A 226 8.70 -15.64 15.50
CA VAL A 226 9.04 -14.25 15.83
C VAL A 226 7.87 -13.58 16.52
N ASP A 227 8.14 -12.83 17.59
CA ASP A 227 7.14 -12.02 18.27
C ASP A 227 6.69 -10.86 17.36
N VAL A 228 5.41 -10.83 17.01
CA VAL A 228 4.78 -9.78 16.19
C VAL A 228 3.78 -8.93 16.99
N THR A 229 3.78 -9.04 18.32
CA THR A 229 2.84 -8.34 19.21
C THR A 229 2.89 -6.82 19.02
N ALA A 230 4.09 -6.25 19.02
CA ALA A 230 4.27 -4.81 18.84
C ALA A 230 3.77 -4.34 17.47
N ARG A 231 4.09 -5.11 16.41
CA ARG A 231 3.63 -4.84 15.04
C ARG A 231 2.10 -4.88 14.96
N LYS A 232 1.46 -5.91 15.52
CA LYS A 232 0.00 -6.04 15.51
C LYS A 232 -0.70 -4.95 16.30
N LYS A 233 -0.18 -4.57 17.46
CA LYS A 233 -0.73 -3.44 18.24
C LYS A 233 -0.65 -2.13 17.45
N ALA A 234 0.44 -1.90 16.72
CA ALA A 234 0.57 -0.74 15.86
C ALA A 234 -0.40 -0.79 14.67
N GLU A 235 -0.57 -1.94 14.03
CA GLU A 235 -1.52 -2.13 12.93
C GLU A 235 -2.98 -1.88 13.37
N GLU A 236 -3.38 -2.39 14.53
CA GLU A 236 -4.72 -2.15 15.07
C GLU A 236 -4.91 -0.69 15.45
N ALA A 237 -3.91 -0.04 16.08
CA ALA A 237 -3.98 1.38 16.41
C ALA A 237 -4.13 2.28 15.15
N VAL A 238 -3.43 1.95 14.06
CA VAL A 238 -3.59 2.64 12.77
C VAL A 238 -5.00 2.43 12.20
N ARG A 239 -5.53 1.21 12.30
CA ARG A 239 -6.88 0.89 11.84
C ARG A 239 -7.95 1.68 12.61
N GLU A 240 -7.87 1.71 13.94
CA GLU A 240 -8.77 2.49 14.80
C GLU A 240 -8.68 3.99 14.52
N LEU A 241 -7.46 4.51 14.31
CA LEU A 241 -7.24 5.91 13.96
C LEU A 241 -7.86 6.26 12.61
N ASN A 242 -7.69 5.40 11.60
CA ASN A 242 -8.29 5.61 10.28
C ASN A 242 -9.82 5.63 10.35
N GLN A 243 -10.44 4.68 11.06
CA GLN A 243 -11.89 4.67 11.27
C GLN A 243 -12.38 5.95 11.97
N THR A 244 -11.64 6.41 12.98
CA THR A 244 -11.97 7.65 13.70
C THR A 244 -11.80 8.89 12.79
N LEU A 245 -10.76 8.91 11.96
CA LEU A 245 -10.52 9.99 11.00
C LEU A 245 -11.60 10.04 9.92
N GLU A 246 -12.01 8.90 9.37
CA GLU A 246 -13.11 8.81 8.42
C GLU A 246 -14.40 9.41 8.99
N GLN A 247 -14.77 9.03 10.22
CA GLN A 247 -15.94 9.58 10.91
C GLN A 247 -15.82 11.10 11.13
N ARG A 248 -14.63 11.60 11.50
CA ARG A 248 -14.41 13.04 11.69
C ARG A 248 -14.46 13.82 10.37
N ILE A 249 -13.94 13.25 9.29
CA ILE A 249 -13.99 13.85 7.96
C ILE A 249 -15.43 13.93 7.49
N GLU A 250 -16.20 12.85 7.62
CA GLU A 250 -17.62 12.84 7.23
C GLU A 250 -18.41 13.90 8.01
N GLN A 251 -18.21 13.99 9.33
CA GLN A 251 -18.83 15.02 10.16
C GLN A 251 -18.41 16.45 9.73
N ALA A 252 -17.12 16.67 9.47
CA ALA A 252 -16.63 17.98 9.06
C ALA A 252 -17.15 18.40 7.68
N VAL A 253 -17.27 17.46 6.74
CA VAL A 253 -17.86 17.71 5.42
C VAL A 253 -19.33 18.09 5.57
N PHE A 254 -20.09 17.32 6.36
CA PHE A 254 -21.50 17.62 6.61
C PHE A 254 -21.71 18.99 7.26
N GLU A 255 -20.90 19.36 8.27
CA GLU A 255 -20.95 20.69 8.88
C GLU A 255 -20.61 21.80 7.88
N ARG A 256 -19.60 21.58 7.02
CA ARG A 256 -19.21 22.54 5.99
C ARG A 256 -20.33 22.76 4.97
N GLU A 257 -20.97 21.70 4.50
CA GLU A 257 -22.10 21.77 3.57
C GLU A 257 -23.26 22.58 4.16
N GLN A 258 -23.59 22.39 5.45
CA GLN A 258 -24.62 23.19 6.11
C GLN A 258 -24.27 24.68 6.16
N VAL A 259 -23.02 25.02 6.47
CA VAL A 259 -22.56 26.41 6.50
C VAL A 259 -22.57 27.03 5.11
N GLU A 260 -22.12 26.29 4.08
CA GLU A 260 -22.17 26.74 2.69
C GLU A 260 -23.61 27.00 2.21
N ASP A 261 -24.55 26.09 2.52
CA ASP A 261 -25.95 26.26 2.14
C ASP A 261 -26.61 27.43 2.90
N ALA A 262 -26.29 27.61 4.19
CA ALA A 262 -26.76 28.75 4.96
C ALA A 262 -26.21 30.07 4.43
N LEU A 263 -24.92 30.11 4.05
CA LEU A 263 -24.29 31.28 3.45
C LEU A 263 -24.93 31.61 2.10
N ARG A 264 -25.12 30.62 1.23
CA ARG A 264 -25.80 30.80 -0.06
C ARG A 264 -27.24 31.29 0.12
N HIS A 265 -27.94 30.79 1.13
CA HIS A 265 -29.27 31.29 1.47
C HIS A 265 -29.22 32.74 1.96
N SER A 266 -28.27 33.10 2.83
CA SER A 266 -28.08 34.48 3.32
C SER A 266 -27.77 35.45 2.18
N GLN A 267 -26.82 35.12 1.31
CA GLN A 267 -26.47 35.93 0.14
C GLN A 267 -27.68 36.14 -0.78
N LYS A 268 -28.51 35.10 -0.97
CA LYS A 268 -29.76 35.22 -1.72
C LYS A 268 -30.75 36.15 -1.02
N MET A 269 -30.88 36.07 0.31
CA MET A 269 -31.77 36.94 1.07
C MET A 269 -31.30 38.40 1.07
N ASP A 270 -29.99 38.65 1.17
CA ASP A 270 -29.42 40.00 1.07
C ASP A 270 -29.63 40.60 -0.32
N ALA A 271 -29.41 39.81 -1.37
CA ALA A 271 -29.71 40.21 -2.74
C ALA A 271 -31.21 40.49 -2.93
N VAL A 272 -32.09 39.62 -2.42
CA VAL A 272 -33.55 39.84 -2.42
C VAL A 272 -33.91 41.09 -1.62
N GLY A 273 -33.25 41.38 -0.51
CA GLY A 273 -33.49 42.58 0.31
C GLY A 273 -33.16 43.87 -0.45
N GLN A 274 -31.99 43.95 -1.07
CA GLN A 274 -31.61 45.08 -1.93
C GLN A 274 -32.55 45.21 -3.14
N LEU A 275 -32.89 44.08 -3.77
CA LEU A 275 -33.80 44.03 -4.91
C LEU A 275 -35.22 44.46 -4.54
N THR A 276 -35.77 44.04 -3.40
CA THR A 276 -37.12 44.41 -2.97
C THR A 276 -37.25 45.91 -2.79
N GLY A 277 -36.21 46.58 -2.28
CA GLY A 277 -36.18 48.04 -2.15
C GLY A 277 -36.20 48.77 -3.49
N GLY A 278 -35.33 48.37 -4.43
CA GLY A 278 -35.28 48.96 -5.77
C GLY A 278 -36.53 48.64 -6.62
N ILE A 279 -37.02 47.41 -6.54
CA ILE A 279 -38.20 46.94 -7.26
C ILE A 279 -39.47 47.59 -6.73
N ALA A 280 -39.64 47.73 -5.42
CA ALA A 280 -40.81 48.41 -4.85
C ALA A 280 -40.86 49.88 -5.31
N HIS A 281 -39.70 50.55 -5.37
CA HIS A 281 -39.61 51.90 -5.91
C HIS A 281 -40.00 51.95 -7.39
N ASP A 282 -39.48 51.06 -8.22
CA ASP A 282 -39.79 51.03 -9.65
C ASP A 282 -41.24 50.62 -9.94
N PHE A 283 -41.80 49.68 -9.18
CA PHE A 283 -43.20 49.28 -9.28
C PHE A 283 -44.14 50.44 -8.93
N ASN A 284 -43.83 51.17 -7.86
CA ASN A 284 -44.56 52.38 -7.47
C ASN A 284 -44.48 53.46 -8.56
N ASN A 285 -43.33 53.64 -9.21
CA ASN A 285 -43.18 54.58 -10.32
C ASN A 285 -44.02 54.20 -11.54
N LEU A 286 -44.11 52.91 -11.86
CA LEU A 286 -44.96 52.41 -12.95
C LEU A 286 -46.45 52.58 -12.64
N LEU A 287 -46.87 52.26 -11.41
CA LEU A 287 -48.25 52.47 -10.96
C LEU A 287 -48.64 53.95 -10.96
N ALA A 288 -47.76 54.84 -10.50
CA ALA A 288 -47.99 56.29 -10.55
C ALA A 288 -48.17 56.77 -12.00
N GLY A 289 -47.38 56.24 -12.94
CA GLY A 289 -47.52 56.55 -14.36
C GLY A 289 -48.83 56.07 -14.98
N ILE A 290 -49.29 54.87 -14.62
CA ILE A 290 -50.57 54.31 -15.08
C ILE A 290 -51.74 55.12 -14.50
N SER A 291 -51.77 55.27 -13.17
CA SER A 291 -52.84 55.98 -12.47
C SER A 291 -52.94 57.44 -12.89
N GLY A 292 -51.81 58.16 -12.97
CA GLY A 292 -51.80 59.55 -13.41
C GLY A 292 -52.27 59.72 -14.86
N SER A 293 -51.93 58.78 -15.75
CA SER A 293 -52.43 58.79 -17.12
C SER A 293 -53.95 58.54 -17.19
N LEU A 294 -54.46 57.60 -16.40
CA LEU A 294 -55.90 57.30 -16.31
C LEU A 294 -56.72 58.47 -15.73
N GLU A 295 -56.20 59.15 -14.70
CA GLU A 295 -56.82 60.36 -14.14
C GLU A 295 -56.91 61.48 -15.19
N LEU A 296 -55.83 61.69 -15.95
CA LEU A 296 -55.78 62.71 -17.01
C LEU A 296 -56.72 62.39 -18.17
N ILE A 297 -56.82 61.13 -18.59
CA ILE A 297 -57.79 60.66 -19.59
C ILE A 297 -59.21 60.96 -19.11
N THR A 298 -59.55 60.55 -17.89
CA THR A 298 -60.88 60.74 -17.30
C THR A 298 -61.25 62.23 -17.22
N LYS A 299 -60.32 63.08 -16.78
CA LYS A 299 -60.51 64.54 -16.70
C LYS A 299 -60.70 65.19 -18.07
N ARG A 300 -59.98 64.75 -19.09
CA ARG A 300 -60.07 65.32 -20.46
C ARG A 300 -61.35 64.90 -21.18
N LEU A 301 -61.78 63.66 -20.99
CA LEU A 301 -63.07 63.18 -21.49
C LEU A 301 -64.24 63.97 -20.87
N ALA A 302 -64.19 64.23 -19.55
CA ALA A 302 -65.20 65.06 -18.87
C ALA A 302 -65.25 66.52 -19.38
N GLN A 303 -64.15 67.01 -19.97
CA GLN A 303 -64.06 68.35 -20.57
C GLN A 303 -64.40 68.37 -22.08
N GLY A 304 -64.80 67.24 -22.67
CA GLY A 304 -65.08 67.11 -24.11
C GLY A 304 -63.86 67.19 -25.01
N ARG A 305 -62.64 67.08 -24.46
CA ARG A 305 -61.36 67.21 -25.19
C ARG A 305 -60.80 65.83 -25.53
N VAL A 306 -61.22 65.29 -26.67
CA VAL A 306 -60.87 63.91 -27.08
C VAL A 306 -59.50 63.84 -27.77
N GLY A 307 -59.03 64.92 -28.41
CA GLY A 307 -57.81 64.91 -29.22
C GLY A 307 -56.50 64.61 -28.48
N ASP A 308 -56.45 64.77 -27.16
CA ASP A 308 -55.25 64.53 -26.34
C ASP A 308 -55.24 63.14 -25.67
N VAL A 309 -56.33 62.36 -25.79
CA VAL A 309 -56.53 61.11 -25.03
C VAL A 309 -55.54 60.03 -25.46
N ASP A 310 -55.29 59.89 -26.77
CA ASP A 310 -54.39 58.86 -27.31
C ASP A 310 -52.96 58.96 -26.76
N ARG A 311 -52.49 60.19 -26.49
CA ARG A 311 -51.17 60.41 -25.89
C ARG A 311 -51.09 59.80 -24.50
N TYR A 312 -52.11 60.01 -23.66
CA TYR A 312 -52.13 59.48 -22.30
C TYR A 312 -52.35 57.97 -22.27
N VAL A 313 -53.14 57.43 -23.21
CA VAL A 313 -53.30 55.98 -23.39
C VAL A 313 -51.95 55.34 -23.74
N SER A 314 -51.17 55.95 -24.64
CA SER A 314 -49.85 55.45 -25.01
C SER A 314 -48.86 55.45 -23.83
N VAL A 315 -48.88 56.50 -22.99
CA VAL A 315 -48.06 56.57 -21.77
C VAL A 315 -48.44 55.47 -20.77
N ALA A 316 -49.74 55.25 -20.55
CA ALA A 316 -50.24 54.19 -19.67
C ALA A 316 -49.84 52.78 -20.18
N GLN A 317 -50.03 52.52 -21.47
CA GLN A 317 -49.64 51.26 -22.10
C GLN A 317 -48.13 51.01 -22.03
N GLY A 318 -47.32 52.06 -22.18
CA GLY A 318 -45.87 51.98 -21.98
C GLY A 318 -45.49 51.57 -20.56
N ALA A 319 -46.18 52.10 -19.54
CA ALA A 319 -45.97 51.72 -18.15
C ALA A 319 -46.42 50.28 -17.85
N VAL A 320 -47.54 49.82 -18.44
CA VAL A 320 -48.01 48.42 -18.33
C VAL A 320 -47.01 47.43 -18.94
N ARG A 321 -46.47 47.73 -20.13
CA ARG A 321 -45.45 46.87 -20.77
C ARG A 321 -44.19 46.73 -19.91
N ARG A 322 -43.72 47.83 -19.31
CA ARG A 322 -42.59 47.80 -18.37
C ARG A 322 -42.89 46.98 -17.12
N ALA A 323 -44.10 47.08 -16.58
CA ALA A 323 -44.51 46.28 -15.42
C ALA A 323 -44.51 44.77 -15.73
N ALA A 324 -44.96 44.36 -16.92
CA ALA A 324 -44.96 42.97 -17.36
C ALA A 324 -43.54 42.39 -17.55
N SER A 325 -42.60 43.19 -18.09
CA SER A 325 -41.20 42.77 -18.23
C SER A 325 -40.54 42.60 -16.85
N LEU A 326 -40.79 43.52 -15.91
CA LEU A 326 -40.22 43.45 -14.56
C LEU A 326 -40.70 42.21 -13.79
N THR A 327 -41.98 41.86 -13.87
CA THR A 327 -42.52 40.64 -13.22
C THR A 327 -41.94 39.35 -13.83
N HIS A 328 -41.70 39.33 -15.14
CA HIS A 328 -41.08 38.18 -15.81
C HIS A 328 -39.64 37.94 -15.32
N ARG A 329 -38.85 39.00 -15.13
CA ARG A 329 -37.47 38.92 -14.60
C ARG A 329 -37.43 38.47 -13.14
N LEU A 330 -38.37 38.94 -12.32
CA LEU A 330 -38.54 38.50 -10.93
C LEU A 330 -38.83 37.00 -10.81
N LEU A 331 -39.72 36.48 -11.67
CA LEU A 331 -40.07 35.06 -11.70
C LEU A 331 -38.90 34.18 -12.17
N ALA A 332 -38.09 34.66 -13.11
CA ALA A 332 -36.87 33.98 -13.55
C ALA A 332 -35.81 33.88 -12.44
N PHE A 333 -35.63 34.94 -11.64
CA PHE A 333 -34.69 34.96 -10.51
C PHE A 333 -35.14 34.10 -9.30
N SER A 334 -36.45 33.95 -9.11
CA SER A 334 -37.01 33.29 -7.92
C SER A 334 -36.97 31.76 -7.96
N ARG A 335 -36.88 31.10 -9.12
CA ARG A 335 -37.19 29.66 -9.20
C ARG A 335 -36.01 28.74 -8.85
N ARG A 336 -36.16 28.03 -7.73
CA ARG A 336 -35.72 26.63 -7.57
C ARG A 336 -36.71 25.74 -8.33
N GLN A 337 -36.57 25.60 -9.65
CA GLN A 337 -37.21 24.46 -10.32
C GLN A 337 -36.26 23.28 -10.21
N ASN A 338 -36.73 22.17 -9.61
CA ASN A 338 -36.03 20.90 -9.71
C ASN A 338 -35.92 20.58 -11.21
N LEU A 339 -34.69 20.56 -11.73
CA LEU A 339 -34.44 20.13 -13.10
C LEU A 339 -34.97 18.70 -13.25
N SER A 340 -35.64 18.41 -14.36
CA SER A 340 -36.09 17.06 -14.71
C SER A 340 -35.41 16.64 -16.01
N PRO A 341 -34.12 16.26 -15.97
CA PRO A 341 -33.37 15.89 -17.16
C PRO A 341 -33.93 14.60 -17.77
N ARG A 342 -34.13 14.59 -19.08
CA ARG A 342 -34.57 13.42 -19.85
C ARG A 342 -33.70 13.25 -21.07
N VAL A 343 -33.49 11.99 -21.48
CA VAL A 343 -32.80 11.68 -22.73
C VAL A 343 -33.64 12.22 -23.87
N THR A 344 -33.09 13.17 -24.62
CA THR A 344 -33.85 13.97 -25.59
C THR A 344 -33.10 14.02 -26.92
N ASN A 345 -33.86 13.89 -28.00
CA ASN A 345 -33.37 14.24 -29.34
C ASN A 345 -33.55 15.75 -29.54
N VAL A 346 -32.44 16.48 -29.46
CA VAL A 346 -32.45 17.95 -29.52
C VAL A 346 -32.92 18.48 -30.89
N ASN A 347 -32.65 17.76 -31.98
CA ASN A 347 -33.13 18.17 -33.31
C ASN A 347 -34.65 18.21 -33.38
N VAL A 348 -35.31 17.17 -32.84
CA VAL A 348 -36.78 17.10 -32.81
C VAL A 348 -37.35 18.25 -31.98
N LEU A 349 -36.78 18.50 -30.80
CA LEU A 349 -37.22 19.60 -29.94
C LEU A 349 -37.07 20.97 -30.61
N ILE A 350 -35.93 21.24 -31.28
CA ILE A 350 -35.72 22.52 -31.97
C ILE A 350 -36.66 22.67 -33.17
N GLN A 351 -36.91 21.59 -33.91
CA GLN A 351 -37.87 21.58 -35.02
C GLN A 351 -39.30 21.90 -34.52
N ASP A 352 -39.73 21.28 -33.43
CA ASP A 352 -41.04 21.55 -32.82
C ASP A 352 -41.18 23.01 -32.35
N MET A 353 -40.07 23.63 -31.95
CA MET A 353 -40.02 25.03 -31.54
C MET A 353 -39.99 26.03 -32.69
N GLU A 354 -39.65 25.63 -33.92
CA GLU A 354 -39.37 26.55 -35.04
C GLU A 354 -40.55 27.49 -35.31
N GLU A 355 -41.77 26.96 -35.38
CA GLU A 355 -42.98 27.76 -35.60
C GLU A 355 -43.25 28.75 -34.46
N LEU A 356 -43.04 28.31 -33.21
CA LEU A 356 -43.25 29.14 -32.02
C LEU A 356 -42.25 30.29 -31.98
N ILE A 357 -40.97 30.01 -32.25
CA ILE A 357 -39.91 31.03 -32.30
C ILE A 357 -40.22 32.01 -33.43
N ALA A 358 -40.57 31.54 -34.64
CA ALA A 358 -40.90 32.39 -35.78
C ALA A 358 -42.03 33.38 -35.49
N ARG A 359 -43.10 32.92 -34.82
CA ARG A 359 -44.20 33.80 -34.38
C ARG A 359 -43.77 34.82 -33.34
N THR A 360 -42.84 34.44 -32.47
CA THR A 360 -42.40 35.28 -31.34
C THR A 360 -41.43 36.38 -31.78
N VAL A 361 -40.53 36.08 -32.72
CA VAL A 361 -39.59 37.07 -33.25
C VAL A 361 -40.22 37.99 -34.30
N GLY A 362 -41.28 37.53 -34.97
CA GLY A 362 -42.05 38.31 -35.94
C GLY A 362 -41.60 38.09 -37.39
N PRO A 363 -42.42 38.55 -38.35
CA PRO A 363 -42.28 38.21 -39.78
C PRO A 363 -41.09 38.87 -40.48
N GLU A 364 -40.46 39.87 -39.86
CA GLU A 364 -39.29 40.58 -40.42
C GLU A 364 -37.97 39.81 -40.21
N ILE A 365 -38.01 38.72 -39.44
CA ILE A 365 -36.85 37.87 -39.15
C ILE A 365 -36.99 36.53 -39.86
N ASP A 366 -36.02 36.22 -40.72
CA ASP A 366 -35.88 34.92 -41.39
C ASP A 366 -35.24 33.92 -40.41
N ILE A 367 -35.96 32.87 -40.03
CA ILE A 367 -35.43 31.80 -39.18
C ILE A 367 -35.00 30.64 -40.04
N LYS A 368 -33.79 30.13 -39.78
CA LYS A 368 -33.28 28.93 -40.41
C LYS A 368 -32.74 27.95 -39.37
N VAL A 369 -33.28 26.74 -39.35
CA VAL A 369 -32.74 25.63 -38.55
C VAL A 369 -31.84 24.76 -39.42
N VAL A 370 -30.60 24.53 -38.97
CA VAL A 370 -29.63 23.63 -39.61
C VAL A 370 -29.31 22.51 -38.63
N ALA A 371 -30.00 21.39 -38.80
CA ALA A 371 -29.84 20.22 -37.96
C ALA A 371 -28.74 19.29 -38.49
N HIS A 372 -27.86 18.80 -37.63
CA HIS A 372 -26.90 17.74 -37.98
C HIS A 372 -27.60 16.37 -38.01
N ASP A 373 -27.41 15.58 -39.07
CA ASP A 373 -28.17 14.34 -39.32
C ASP A 373 -28.00 13.27 -38.22
N ASP A 374 -26.79 13.13 -37.66
CA ASP A 374 -26.47 12.15 -36.61
C ASP A 374 -26.13 12.83 -35.25
N LEU A 375 -27.02 13.68 -34.77
CA LEU A 375 -26.82 14.38 -33.49
C LEU A 375 -26.99 13.42 -32.29
N TRP A 376 -26.08 13.50 -31.32
CA TRP A 376 -26.14 12.66 -30.12
C TRP A 376 -27.37 12.99 -29.24
N PRO A 377 -28.04 12.00 -28.62
CA PRO A 377 -29.06 12.28 -27.62
C PRO A 377 -28.43 12.89 -26.36
N ALA A 378 -29.07 13.89 -25.79
CA ALA A 378 -28.57 14.60 -24.60
C ALA A 378 -29.55 14.50 -23.42
N LEU A 379 -29.01 14.45 -22.21
CA LEU A 379 -29.79 14.47 -20.98
C LEU A 379 -30.12 15.92 -20.61
N ILE A 380 -31.31 16.40 -20.97
CA ILE A 380 -31.70 17.81 -20.81
C ILE A 380 -33.09 17.97 -20.20
N ASP A 381 -33.32 19.10 -19.52
CA ASP A 381 -34.66 19.54 -19.15
C ASP A 381 -35.27 20.31 -20.33
N HIS A 382 -36.37 19.79 -20.90
CA HIS A 382 -36.98 20.36 -22.10
C HIS A 382 -37.40 21.82 -21.90
N ALA A 383 -38.07 22.12 -20.79
CA ALA A 383 -38.63 23.46 -20.55
C ALA A 383 -37.51 24.51 -20.39
N GLN A 384 -36.37 24.11 -19.83
CA GLN A 384 -35.21 24.99 -19.68
C GLN A 384 -34.52 25.26 -21.01
N LEU A 385 -34.38 24.23 -21.86
CA LEU A 385 -33.80 24.44 -23.20
C LEU A 385 -34.71 25.31 -24.06
N GLU A 386 -36.02 25.07 -24.04
CA GLU A 386 -37.01 25.89 -24.73
C GLU A 386 -36.92 27.37 -24.33
N SER A 387 -36.91 27.64 -23.01
CA SER A 387 -36.80 29.00 -22.49
C SER A 387 -35.48 29.66 -22.88
N SER A 388 -34.37 28.93 -22.85
CA SER A 388 -33.04 29.44 -23.22
C SER A 388 -32.98 29.82 -24.70
N LEU A 389 -33.48 28.95 -25.58
CA LEU A 389 -33.54 29.22 -27.02
C LEU A 389 -34.41 30.43 -27.36
N LEU A 390 -35.58 30.53 -26.73
CA LEU A 390 -36.46 31.69 -26.92
C LEU A 390 -35.81 32.99 -26.48
N ASN A 391 -35.13 32.99 -25.33
CA ASN A 391 -34.42 34.17 -24.83
C ASN A 391 -33.31 34.62 -25.79
N LEU A 392 -32.53 33.68 -26.33
CA LEU A 392 -31.49 33.98 -27.31
C LEU A 392 -32.10 34.56 -28.59
N CYS A 393 -33.20 33.97 -29.10
CA CYS A 393 -33.85 34.45 -30.32
C CYS A 393 -34.51 35.84 -30.14
N LEU A 394 -35.08 36.13 -28.97
CA LEU A 394 -35.60 37.45 -28.63
C LEU A 394 -34.48 38.50 -28.57
N ASN A 395 -33.34 38.15 -27.98
CA ASN A 395 -32.17 39.03 -27.94
C ASN A 395 -31.61 39.30 -29.34
N ALA A 396 -31.55 38.26 -30.19
CA ALA A 396 -31.17 38.38 -31.60
C ALA A 396 -32.12 39.32 -32.37
N ARG A 397 -33.44 39.16 -32.22
CA ARG A 397 -34.44 40.06 -32.83
C ARG A 397 -34.20 41.51 -32.40
N ASP A 398 -34.00 41.74 -31.11
CA ASP A 398 -33.80 43.11 -30.59
C ASP A 398 -32.50 43.74 -31.12
N ALA A 399 -31.52 42.91 -31.51
CA ALA A 399 -30.30 43.35 -32.21
C ALA A 399 -30.52 43.58 -33.73
N MET A 400 -31.71 43.31 -34.26
CA MET A 400 -32.08 43.44 -35.68
C MET A 400 -33.37 44.24 -35.87
N PRO A 401 -33.40 45.54 -35.50
CA PRO A 401 -34.63 46.36 -35.53
C PRO A 401 -35.18 46.65 -36.94
N SER A 402 -34.45 46.30 -38.00
CA SER A 402 -34.88 46.48 -39.41
C SER A 402 -35.11 45.15 -40.14
N GLY A 403 -35.26 44.06 -39.38
CA GLY A 403 -35.29 42.71 -39.93
C GLY A 403 -33.89 42.11 -40.09
N GLY A 404 -33.83 40.81 -40.37
CA GLY A 404 -32.57 40.08 -40.49
C GLY A 404 -32.76 38.57 -40.49
N ARG A 405 -31.71 37.82 -40.15
CA ARG A 405 -31.73 36.36 -40.11
C ARG A 405 -31.23 35.82 -38.79
N ILE A 406 -31.91 34.81 -38.27
CA ILE A 406 -31.45 33.95 -37.16
C ILE A 406 -31.19 32.56 -37.71
N VAL A 407 -30.01 32.00 -37.43
CA VAL A 407 -29.66 30.62 -37.76
C VAL A 407 -29.45 29.85 -36.47
N ILE A 408 -30.17 28.73 -36.31
CA ILE A 408 -30.02 27.80 -35.20
C ILE A 408 -29.35 26.54 -35.76
N GLU A 409 -28.13 26.27 -35.33
CA GLU A 409 -27.34 25.12 -35.78
C GLU A 409 -27.13 24.12 -34.64
N THR A 410 -27.26 22.83 -34.93
CA THR A 410 -26.86 21.76 -34.01
C THR A 410 -25.64 21.03 -34.56
N ALA A 411 -24.71 20.64 -33.69
CA ALA A 411 -23.54 19.85 -34.06
C ALA A 411 -23.03 19.01 -32.89
N ASN A 412 -22.34 17.92 -33.18
CA ASN A 412 -21.52 17.23 -32.18
C ASN A 412 -20.15 17.92 -32.13
N ALA A 413 -19.63 18.21 -30.93
CA ALA A 413 -18.37 18.88 -30.71
C ALA A 413 -17.54 18.14 -29.67
N SER A 414 -16.26 17.93 -29.96
CA SER A 414 -15.30 17.49 -28.95
C SER A 414 -14.60 18.72 -28.38
N ILE A 415 -14.71 18.91 -27.07
CA ILE A 415 -14.10 20.03 -26.36
C ILE A 415 -12.85 19.51 -25.66
N GLU A 416 -11.70 20.10 -25.98
CA GLU A 416 -10.46 19.91 -25.22
C GLU A 416 -10.55 20.68 -23.90
N GLU A 417 -9.77 20.26 -22.89
CA GLU A 417 -9.82 20.79 -21.53
C GLU A 417 -9.79 22.34 -21.51
N CYS A 418 -10.92 22.95 -21.11
CA CYS A 418 -11.04 24.39 -21.02
C CYS A 418 -10.43 24.87 -19.70
N THR A 419 -9.41 25.72 -19.77
CA THR A 419 -8.67 26.22 -18.60
C THR A 419 -9.40 27.34 -17.82
N ASP A 420 -10.69 27.56 -18.07
CA ASP A 420 -11.48 28.60 -17.39
C ASP A 420 -12.12 28.06 -16.10
N PRO A 421 -11.69 28.52 -14.90
CA PRO A 421 -12.11 27.96 -13.62
C PRO A 421 -13.59 28.17 -13.26
N ASP A 422 -14.26 29.17 -13.87
CA ASP A 422 -15.63 29.55 -13.48
C ASP A 422 -16.72 28.95 -14.39
N HIS A 423 -16.35 28.40 -15.55
CA HIS A 423 -17.31 27.95 -16.58
C HIS A 423 -16.95 26.58 -17.18
N GLY A 424 -16.09 25.80 -16.49
CA GLY A 424 -15.47 24.58 -17.01
C GLY A 424 -16.46 23.51 -17.50
N ILE A 425 -16.71 23.49 -18.80
CA ILE A 425 -17.27 22.32 -19.49
C ILE A 425 -16.19 21.24 -19.46
N PRO A 426 -16.47 20.04 -18.92
CA PRO A 426 -15.50 18.95 -18.90
C PRO A 426 -14.96 18.67 -20.31
N ALA A 427 -13.70 18.26 -20.41
CA ALA A 427 -13.18 17.78 -21.69
C ALA A 427 -13.99 16.56 -22.17
N GLY A 428 -14.32 16.50 -23.45
CA GLY A 428 -14.98 15.35 -24.04
C GLY A 428 -16.04 15.68 -25.09
N GLU A 429 -16.87 14.68 -25.37
CA GLU A 429 -17.91 14.71 -26.38
C GLU A 429 -19.16 15.44 -25.88
N HIS A 430 -19.49 16.54 -26.55
CA HIS A 430 -20.61 17.40 -26.23
C HIS A 430 -21.49 17.64 -27.46
N LEU A 431 -22.77 17.89 -27.21
CA LEU A 431 -23.68 18.46 -28.19
C LEU A 431 -23.59 19.99 -28.12
N SER A 432 -23.43 20.63 -29.27
CA SER A 432 -23.41 22.08 -29.40
C SER A 432 -24.69 22.57 -30.08
N ILE A 433 -25.27 23.63 -29.52
CA ILE A 433 -26.34 24.40 -30.16
C ILE A 433 -25.83 25.83 -30.34
N ARG A 434 -25.85 26.32 -31.57
CA ARG A 434 -25.40 27.67 -31.91
C ARG A 434 -26.57 28.49 -32.42
N VAL A 435 -26.80 29.65 -31.82
CA VAL A 435 -27.75 30.65 -32.33
C VAL A 435 -26.93 31.81 -32.86
N THR A 436 -27.07 32.10 -34.15
CA THR A 436 -26.36 33.19 -34.83
C THR A 436 -27.34 34.17 -35.43
N ASP A 437 -27.13 35.46 -35.18
CA ASP A 437 -27.92 36.54 -35.77
C ASP A 437 -27.08 37.43 -36.69
N THR A 438 -27.75 38.21 -37.53
CA THR A 438 -27.12 39.21 -38.41
C THR A 438 -27.29 40.63 -37.88
N GLY A 439 -27.42 40.78 -36.55
CA GLY A 439 -27.66 42.06 -35.90
C GLY A 439 -26.42 42.92 -35.72
N MET A 440 -26.57 43.94 -34.87
CA MET A 440 -25.53 44.96 -34.62
C MET A 440 -24.27 44.40 -33.93
N GLY A 441 -24.34 43.18 -33.39
CA GLY A 441 -23.28 42.54 -32.63
C GLY A 441 -23.01 43.20 -31.28
N MET A 442 -21.88 42.84 -30.68
CA MET A 442 -21.43 43.34 -29.37
C MET A 442 -19.98 43.80 -29.46
N SER A 443 -19.65 44.90 -28.77
CA SER A 443 -18.25 45.30 -28.57
C SER A 443 -17.55 44.32 -27.62
N PRO A 444 -16.20 44.20 -27.65
CA PRO A 444 -15.46 43.33 -26.73
C PRO A 444 -15.78 43.58 -25.25
N ASP A 445 -15.93 44.85 -24.85
CA ASP A 445 -16.30 45.23 -23.49
C ASP A 445 -17.73 44.80 -23.11
N THR A 446 -18.64 44.77 -24.08
CA THR A 446 -20.01 44.28 -23.89
C THR A 446 -20.04 42.76 -23.74
N VAL A 447 -19.24 42.04 -24.53
CA VAL A 447 -19.15 40.56 -24.46
C VAL A 447 -18.62 40.13 -23.09
N ALA A 448 -17.57 40.80 -22.59
CA ALA A 448 -16.99 40.48 -21.29
C ALA A 448 -17.99 40.61 -20.12
N LYS A 449 -19.01 41.47 -20.25
CA LYS A 449 -20.03 41.72 -19.23
C LYS A 449 -21.37 41.05 -19.53
N ALA A 450 -21.51 40.36 -20.68
CA ALA A 450 -22.79 39.83 -21.14
C ALA A 450 -23.40 38.80 -20.18
N PHE A 451 -22.55 38.12 -19.38
CA PHE A 451 -22.96 37.13 -18.38
C PHE A 451 -23.07 37.71 -16.96
N GLU A 452 -22.75 38.99 -16.76
CA GLU A 452 -22.95 39.64 -15.46
C GLU A 452 -24.46 39.80 -15.17
N PRO A 453 -24.92 39.47 -13.96
CA PRO A 453 -26.32 39.65 -13.58
C PRO A 453 -26.79 41.11 -13.79
N PHE A 454 -27.95 41.28 -14.45
CA PHE A 454 -28.61 42.57 -14.72
C PHE A 454 -27.90 43.52 -15.72
N PHE A 455 -26.81 43.09 -16.37
CA PHE A 455 -26.17 43.87 -17.42
C PHE A 455 -27.07 43.97 -18.67
N THR A 456 -27.28 45.17 -19.20
CA THR A 456 -28.00 45.38 -20.46
C THR A 456 -27.51 46.63 -21.19
N THR A 457 -27.40 46.53 -22.52
CA THR A 457 -27.09 47.66 -23.40
C THR A 457 -28.35 48.29 -24.01
N LYS A 458 -29.54 47.74 -23.71
CA LYS A 458 -30.81 48.22 -24.24
C LYS A 458 -31.22 49.51 -23.49
N PRO A 459 -31.69 50.55 -24.18
CA PRO A 459 -32.20 51.75 -23.52
C PRO A 459 -33.41 51.41 -22.63
N ILE A 460 -33.60 52.18 -21.56
CA ILE A 460 -34.65 51.96 -20.56
C ILE A 460 -36.02 51.86 -21.25
N GLY A 461 -36.59 50.65 -21.28
CA GLY A 461 -37.88 50.34 -21.92
C GLY A 461 -37.83 49.53 -23.22
N ALA A 462 -36.65 49.13 -23.71
CA ALA A 462 -36.49 48.38 -24.97
C ALA A 462 -36.03 46.92 -24.80
N GLY A 463 -35.96 46.38 -23.56
CA GLY A 463 -35.64 44.97 -23.32
C GLY A 463 -36.85 44.21 -22.80
N THR A 464 -37.12 43.05 -23.39
CA THR A 464 -38.06 42.05 -22.86
C THR A 464 -37.73 41.63 -21.43
#